data_AF-A0A2G8DGF9-F1
#
_entry.id   AF-A0A2G8DGF9-F1
#
_cell.length_a   1.000
_cell.length_b   1.000
_cell.length_c   1.000
_cell.angle_alpha   90.00
_cell.angle_beta   90.00
_cell.angle_gamma   90.00
#
_symmetry.space_group_name_H-M   'P 1'
#
loop_
_entity.id
_entity.type
_entity.pdbx_description
1 polymer ?
#
loop_
_entity_poly.entity_id
_entity_poly.type
_entity_poly.pdbx_seq_one_letter_code
_entity_poly.pdbx_strand_id
1 'polypeptide(L)'
;MQPDGLIFSDQDKMEIGRNLFTDQLYEPFEELRVLGSEISQKESGLGEYSFFSRGMNTVVMKEFKWSWVGLHGTQWRLILTKSN
;
A
#
# COMPACT_ATOMS: atom_id res chain seq x y z
N MET A 1 5.26 -3.46 2.44
CA MET A 1 4.22 -4.48 2.16
C MET A 1 4.86 -5.75 1.61
N GLN A 2 4.31 -6.93 1.91
CA GLN A 2 4.69 -8.21 1.30
C GLN A 2 4.08 -8.39 -0.10
N PRO A 3 4.60 -9.34 -0.93
CA PRO A 3 4.02 -9.65 -2.24
C PRO A 3 2.54 -9.97 -2.24
N ASP A 4 2.06 -10.60 -1.18
CA ASP A 4 0.69 -11.06 -1.01
C ASP A 4 -0.25 -9.96 -0.47
N GLY A 5 0.25 -8.72 -0.32
CA GLY A 5 -0.53 -7.60 0.18
C GLY A 5 -0.48 -7.42 1.70
N LEU A 6 0.23 -8.25 2.48
CA LEU A 6 0.34 -8.04 3.92
C LEU A 6 1.16 -6.79 4.25
N ILE A 7 0.57 -5.88 5.03
CA ILE A 7 1.22 -4.66 5.50
C ILE A 7 1.89 -4.94 6.84
N PHE A 8 3.20 -5.20 6.83
CA PHE A 8 3.94 -5.48 8.07
C PHE A 8 4.46 -4.21 8.78
N SER A 9 4.45 -3.06 8.10
CA SER A 9 4.92 -1.78 8.64
C SER A 9 4.22 -0.64 7.90
N ASP A 10 3.68 0.31 8.67
CA ASP A 10 3.09 1.55 8.20
C ASP A 10 3.21 2.64 9.28
N GLN A 11 3.10 3.92 8.90
CA GLN A 11 3.02 5.04 9.84
C GLN A 11 1.66 5.11 10.54
N ASP A 12 0.60 4.61 9.90
CA ASP A 12 -0.68 4.35 10.54
C ASP A 12 -0.70 2.93 11.11
N LYS A 13 -0.61 2.84 12.44
CA LYS A 13 -0.58 1.55 13.14
C LYS A 13 -1.83 0.71 12.90
N MET A 14 -2.94 1.34 12.48
CA MET A 14 -4.18 0.64 12.18
C MET A 14 -4.08 -0.25 10.93
N GLU A 15 -3.11 0.01 10.04
CA GLU A 15 -2.88 -0.79 8.83
C GLU A 15 -1.94 -1.97 9.06
N ILE A 16 -1.12 -1.93 10.11
CA ILE A 16 -0.15 -3.00 10.40
C ILE A 16 -0.90 -4.31 10.70
N GLY A 17 -0.54 -5.36 9.96
CA GLY A 17 -1.14 -6.69 10.04
C GLY A 17 -2.35 -6.90 9.13
N ARG A 18 -2.85 -5.85 8.47
CA ARG A 18 -3.92 -5.97 7.48
C ARG A 18 -3.37 -6.38 6.13
N ASN A 19 -4.22 -7.02 5.34
CA ASN A 19 -3.89 -7.42 3.98
C ASN A 19 -4.71 -6.59 2.99
N LEU A 20 -4.02 -5.91 2.08
CA LEU A 20 -4.61 -4.98 1.12
C LEU A 20 -5.70 -5.63 0.24
N PHE A 21 -5.57 -6.92 -0.07
CA PHE A 21 -6.48 -7.58 -1.01
C PHE A 21 -7.68 -8.25 -0.35
N THR A 22 -7.59 -8.57 0.95
CA THR A 22 -8.55 -9.43 1.65
C THR A 22 -9.21 -8.79 2.86
N ASP A 23 -8.65 -7.71 3.41
CA ASP A 23 -9.26 -6.98 4.51
C ASP A 23 -10.39 -6.07 3.99
N GLN A 24 -11.56 -6.16 4.61
CA GLN A 24 -12.77 -5.42 4.23
C GLN A 24 -12.59 -3.90 4.29
N LEU A 25 -11.61 -3.39 5.04
CA LEU A 25 -11.26 -1.98 5.08
C LEU A 25 -10.96 -1.40 3.68
N TYR A 26 -10.38 -2.22 2.79
CA TYR A 26 -9.93 -1.78 1.46
C TYR A 26 -10.96 -2.02 0.36
N GLU A 27 -12.04 -2.77 0.61
CA GLU A 27 -13.10 -3.05 -0.38
C GLU A 27 -13.69 -1.79 -1.03
N PRO A 28 -13.92 -0.67 -0.31
CA PRO A 28 -14.43 0.56 -0.93
C PRO A 28 -13.43 1.28 -1.85
N PHE A 29 -12.15 0.89 -1.85
CA PHE A 29 -11.05 1.57 -2.53
C PHE A 29 -10.46 0.68 -3.63
N GLU A 30 -11.27 0.34 -4.63
CA GLU A 30 -10.89 -0.56 -5.72
C GLU A 30 -9.64 -0.07 -6.47
N GLU A 31 -9.47 1.25 -6.64
CA GLU A 31 -8.29 1.83 -7.26
C GLU A 31 -7.00 1.47 -6.50
N LEU A 32 -7.04 1.45 -5.16
CA LEU A 32 -5.91 1.08 -4.33
C LEU A 32 -5.60 -0.41 -4.45
N ARG A 33 -6.62 -1.27 -4.57
CA ARG A 33 -6.43 -2.72 -4.76
C ARG A 33 -5.84 -3.05 -6.14
N VAL A 34 -6.30 -2.38 -7.19
CA VAL A 34 -5.73 -2.50 -8.54
C VAL A 34 -4.26 -2.06 -8.54
N LEU A 35 -3.95 -0.93 -7.90
CA LEU A 35 -2.56 -0.48 -7.75
C LEU A 35 -1.72 -1.44 -6.92
N GLY A 36 -2.27 -2.05 -5.86
CA GLY A 36 -1.61 -3.11 -5.10
C GLY A 36 -1.19 -4.29 -5.98
N SER A 37 -2.02 -4.65 -6.95
CA SER A 37 -1.71 -5.70 -7.93
C SER A 37 -0.58 -5.28 -8.87
N GLU A 38 -0.58 -4.02 -9.34
CA GLU A 38 0.50 -3.47 -10.16
C GLU A 38 1.84 -3.43 -9.41
N ILE A 39 1.83 -2.94 -8.16
CA ILE A 39 2.98 -2.92 -7.26
C ILE A 39 3.54 -4.34 -7.04
N SER A 40 2.70 -5.37 -7.14
CA SER A 40 3.11 -6.78 -7.00
C SER A 40 3.77 -7.34 -8.25
N GLN A 41 3.55 -6.74 -9.42
CA GLN A 41 4.03 -7.20 -10.73
C GLN A 41 5.19 -6.37 -11.31
N LYS A 42 5.34 -5.10 -10.90
CA LYS A 42 6.38 -4.18 -11.41
C LYS A 42 7.35 -3.77 -10.30
N GLU A 43 8.64 -3.83 -10.59
CA GLU A 43 9.71 -3.58 -9.60
C GLU A 43 9.71 -2.16 -9.03
N SER A 44 9.29 -1.17 -9.81
CA SER A 44 9.19 0.22 -9.35
C SER A 44 8.18 1.01 -10.16
N GLY A 45 7.78 2.16 -9.63
CA GLY A 45 6.90 3.10 -10.31
C GLY A 45 6.39 4.20 -9.39
N LEU A 46 5.39 4.93 -9.90
CA LEU A 46 4.68 6.01 -9.22
C LEU A 46 3.19 5.93 -9.53
N GLY A 47 2.37 6.57 -8.69
CA GLY A 47 0.94 6.66 -8.92
C GLY A 47 0.24 7.52 -7.87
N GLU A 48 -1.08 7.51 -7.94
CA GLU A 48 -1.97 8.19 -7.01
C GLU A 48 -3.12 7.28 -6.63
N TYR A 49 -3.60 7.36 -5.39
CA TYR A 49 -4.80 6.65 -4.92
C TYR A 49 -5.53 7.44 -3.87
N SER A 50 -6.83 7.16 -3.70
CA SER A 50 -7.58 7.68 -2.56
C SER A 50 -7.57 6.66 -1.43
N PHE A 51 -7.27 7.12 -0.22
CA PHE A 51 -7.43 6.31 0.98
C PHE A 51 -7.59 7.22 2.18
N PHE A 52 -7.88 6.65 3.35
CA PHE A 52 -7.95 7.44 4.55
C PHE A 52 -6.61 8.16 4.86
N SER A 53 -6.74 9.40 5.33
CA SER A 53 -5.70 10.12 6.02
C SER A 53 -5.30 9.37 7.29
N ARG A 54 -4.12 9.71 7.82
CA ARG A 54 -3.63 9.12 9.07
C ARG A 54 -4.69 9.28 10.18
N GLY A 55 -5.00 8.17 10.86
CA GLY A 55 -6.05 8.12 11.87
C GLY A 55 -7.44 7.74 11.33
N MET A 56 -7.55 7.40 10.05
CA MET A 56 -8.73 6.75 9.44
C MET A 56 -10.01 7.62 9.40
N ASN A 57 -9.89 8.96 9.36
CA ASN A 57 -11.04 9.86 9.52
C ASN A 57 -11.55 10.52 8.22
N THR A 58 -10.67 10.75 7.23
CA THR A 58 -11.02 11.48 6.01
C THR A 58 -10.37 10.82 4.81
N VAL A 59 -11.09 10.61 3.72
CA VAL A 59 -10.50 10.12 2.47
C VAL A 59 -9.75 11.27 1.80
N VAL A 60 -8.48 11.04 1.47
CA VAL A 60 -7.59 11.99 0.79
C VAL A 60 -6.90 11.31 -0.38
N MET A 61 -6.54 12.09 -1.39
CA MET A 61 -5.69 11.61 -2.48
C MET A 61 -4.23 11.61 -2.02
N LYS A 62 -3.53 10.50 -2.24
CA LYS A 62 -2.12 10.31 -1.89
C LYS A 62 -1.31 10.04 -3.16
N GLU A 63 -0.26 10.83 -3.36
CA GLU A 63 0.79 10.52 -4.32
C GLU A 63 1.71 9.46 -3.71
N PHE A 64 2.18 8.52 -4.51
CA PHE A 64 3.14 7.53 -4.03
C PHE A 64 4.16 7.12 -5.09
N LYS A 65 5.28 6.60 -4.60
CA LYS A 65 6.29 5.87 -5.39
C LYS A 65 6.64 4.58 -4.69
N TRP A 66 6.99 3.56 -5.47
CA TRP A 66 7.43 2.29 -4.89
C TRP A 66 8.70 1.77 -5.56
N SER A 67 9.37 0.90 -4.82
CA SER A 67 10.41 0.01 -5.33
C SER A 67 10.35 -1.32 -4.58
N TRP A 68 10.87 -2.38 -5.19
CA TRP A 68 11.09 -3.64 -4.50
C TRP A 68 12.43 -3.59 -3.78
N VAL A 69 12.44 -4.13 -2.55
CA VAL A 69 13.65 -4.34 -1.76
C VAL A 69 13.67 -5.79 -1.32
N GLY A 70 14.84 -6.40 -1.24
CA GLY A 70 14.93 -7.81 -0.87
C GLY A 70 16.27 -8.18 -0.28
N LEU A 71 16.24 -9.23 0.55
CA LEU A 71 17.40 -9.80 1.22
C LEU A 71 17.18 -11.30 1.41
N HIS A 72 18.18 -12.11 1.09
CA HIS A 72 18.15 -13.58 1.25
C HIS A 72 16.89 -14.26 0.68
N GLY A 73 16.50 -13.88 -0.54
CA GLY A 73 15.33 -14.46 -1.22
C GLY A 73 13.97 -13.96 -0.72
N THR A 74 13.94 -13.11 0.30
CA THR A 74 12.71 -12.43 0.73
C THR A 74 12.60 -11.08 0.04
N GLN A 75 11.41 -10.74 -0.48
CA GLN A 75 11.14 -9.48 -1.15
C GLN A 75 10.00 -8.72 -0.49
N TRP A 76 10.11 -7.40 -0.48
CA TRP A 76 9.12 -6.46 0.02
C TRP A 76 8.92 -5.32 -0.97
N ARG A 77 7.73 -4.73 -0.92
CA ARG A 77 7.35 -3.54 -1.64
C ARG A 77 7.54 -2.37 -0.67
N LEU A 78 8.52 -1.53 -0.95
CA LEU A 78 8.75 -0.29 -0.22
C LEU A 78 7.92 0.80 -0.88
N ILE A 79 6.89 1.29 -0.19
CA ILE A 79 6.00 2.35 -0.67
C ILE A 79 6.30 3.62 0.11
N LEU A 80 6.46 4.73 -0.61
CA LEU A 80 6.63 6.06 -0.05
C LEU A 80 5.47 6.92 -0.52
N THR A 81 4.66 7.40 0.43
CA THR A 81 3.49 8.24 0.16
C THR A 81 3.79 9.68 0.53
N LYS A 82 3.27 10.61 -0.26
CA LYS A 82 3.16 12.02 0.06
C LYS A 82 1.69 12.37 0.16
N SER A 83 1.29 12.86 1.32
CA SER A 83 -0.05 13.41 1.55
C SER A 83 -0.01 14.91 1.24
N ASN A 84 -0.94 15.39 0.41
CA ASN A 84 -1.18 16.81 0.21
C ASN A 84 -2.05 17.38 1.34
#